data_AF-A0A354BB48-F1
#
_entry.id   AF-A0A354BB48-F1
#
_cell.length_a   1.000
_cell.length_b   1.000
_cell.length_c   1.000
_cell.angle_alpha   90.00
_cell.angle_beta   90.00
_cell.angle_gamma   90.00
#
_symmetry.space_group_name_H-M   'P 1'
#
loop_
_entity.id
_entity.type
_entity.pdbx_description
1 polymer ?
#
loop_
_entity_poly.entity_id
_entity_poly.type
_entity_poly.pdbx_seq_one_letter_code
_entity_poly.pdbx_strand_id
1 'polypeptide(L)'
;MRSPSRAVPEQPTRRIGVLLGALAVLVAACGGSTDADSDAIVVPATAPDWLIERAGDATTTFEVSERSYNLSARNVGLPARIRFADGDEVFEAFFDTEMGLGPNFNANSCTSCHVNNGRQQFPVETGTVGIGPVVHVSAPGASVDEAPFDLPGFGTRLQTATVDGSQPEARVEV
;
A
#
# COMPACT_ATOMS: atom_id res chain seq x y z
N MET A 1 52.71 7.89 -68.97
CA MET A 1 52.50 7.49 -67.56
C MET A 1 51.08 6.98 -67.41
N ARG A 2 50.91 5.67 -67.19
CA ARG A 2 49.60 5.00 -67.04
C ARG A 2 49.09 5.14 -65.60
N SER A 3 47.84 5.56 -65.45
CA SER A 3 47.14 5.69 -64.16
C SER A 3 46.72 4.30 -63.63
N PRO A 4 46.85 4.01 -62.33
CA PRO A 4 46.44 2.73 -61.76
C PRO A 4 44.93 2.70 -61.46
N SER A 5 44.33 1.51 -61.63
CA SER A 5 42.92 1.21 -61.36
C SER A 5 42.59 1.28 -59.86
N ARG A 6 41.48 1.93 -59.51
CA ARG A 6 40.89 1.88 -58.16
C ARG A 6 40.20 0.53 -57.91
N ALA A 7 40.56 -0.14 -56.82
CA ALA A 7 39.84 -1.28 -56.29
C ALA A 7 38.54 -0.83 -55.59
N VAL A 8 37.47 -1.61 -55.77
CA VAL A 8 36.16 -1.43 -55.12
C VAL A 8 36.20 -2.09 -53.74
N PRO A 9 35.85 -1.40 -52.64
CA PRO A 9 35.78 -2.03 -51.32
C PRO A 9 34.52 -2.90 -51.19
N GLU A 10 34.70 -4.13 -50.71
CA GLU A 10 33.61 -5.06 -50.41
C GLU A 10 32.70 -4.53 -49.28
N GLN A 11 31.39 -4.71 -49.46
CA GLN A 11 30.34 -4.20 -48.57
C GLN A 11 30.20 -5.02 -47.26
N PRO A 12 29.86 -4.38 -46.13
CA PRO A 12 29.92 -4.98 -44.79
C PRO A 12 28.64 -5.75 -44.43
N THR A 13 28.42 -6.92 -45.03
CA THR A 13 27.27 -7.81 -44.75
C THR A 13 27.24 -8.35 -43.31
N ARG A 14 28.39 -8.39 -42.63
CA ARG A 14 28.52 -8.87 -41.24
C ARG A 14 27.82 -8.00 -40.19
N ARG A 15 27.65 -6.70 -40.42
CA ARG A 15 27.05 -5.79 -39.42
C ARG A 15 25.53 -5.89 -39.37
N ILE A 16 24.90 -6.24 -40.50
CA ILE A 16 23.44 -6.39 -40.61
C ILE A 16 22.96 -7.66 -39.90
N GLY A 17 23.74 -8.76 -39.98
CA GLY A 17 23.40 -10.01 -39.29
C GLY A 17 23.42 -9.89 -37.76
N VAL A 18 24.34 -9.11 -37.19
CA VAL A 18 24.43 -8.91 -35.73
C VAL A 18 23.27 -8.05 -35.20
N LEU A 19 22.86 -7.02 -35.96
CA LEU A 19 21.72 -6.16 -35.59
C LEU A 19 20.38 -6.91 -35.65
N LEU A 20 20.18 -7.78 -36.65
CA LEU A 20 18.96 -8.60 -36.76
C LEU A 20 18.88 -9.67 -35.65
N GLY A 21 20.02 -10.26 -35.27
CA GLY A 21 20.08 -11.21 -34.16
C GLY A 21 19.74 -10.57 -32.81
N ALA A 22 20.24 -9.36 -32.54
CA ALA A 22 19.96 -8.64 -31.29
C ALA A 22 18.47 -8.23 -31.18
N LEU A 23 17.84 -7.83 -32.29
CA LEU A 23 16.42 -7.46 -32.30
C LEU A 23 15.49 -8.67 -32.06
N ALA A 24 15.83 -9.84 -32.59
CA ALA A 24 15.04 -11.07 -32.36
C ALA A 24 15.06 -11.53 -30.89
N VAL A 25 16.20 -11.35 -30.20
CA VAL A 25 16.32 -11.65 -28.76
C VAL A 25 15.50 -10.67 -27.91
N LEU A 26 15.46 -9.38 -28.28
CA LEU A 26 14.63 -8.39 -27.59
C LEU A 26 13.12 -8.64 -27.73
N VAL A 27 12.66 -9.11 -28.90
CA VAL A 27 11.23 -9.38 -29.13
C VAL A 27 10.76 -10.63 -28.37
N ALA A 28 11.61 -11.66 -28.23
CA ALA A 28 11.28 -12.87 -27.47
C ALA A 28 11.20 -12.62 -25.95
N ALA A 29 11.90 -11.60 -25.44
CA ALA A 29 11.89 -11.27 -24.01
C ALA A 29 10.59 -10.58 -23.53
N CYS A 30 9.76 -10.07 -24.45
CA CYS A 30 8.53 -9.35 -24.10
C CYS A 30 7.24 -10.18 -24.24
N GLY A 31 7.31 -11.44 -24.69
CA GLY A 31 6.13 -12.20 -25.13
C GLY A 31 5.66 -13.35 -24.24
N GLY A 32 6.24 -13.54 -23.05
CA GLY A 32 5.99 -14.70 -22.19
C GLY A 32 5.10 -14.41 -20.97
N SER A 33 3.87 -13.95 -21.15
CA SER A 33 2.87 -14.04 -20.07
C SER A 33 2.21 -15.41 -20.14
N THR A 34 2.72 -16.35 -19.36
CA THR A 34 2.01 -17.59 -19.06
C THR A 34 1.06 -17.33 -17.89
N ASP A 35 -0.22 -17.59 -18.10
CA ASP A 35 -1.30 -17.51 -17.11
C ASP A 35 -1.13 -18.60 -16.04
N ALA A 36 -0.08 -18.50 -15.23
CA ALA A 36 0.03 -19.24 -14.00
C ALA A 36 -0.74 -18.46 -12.92
N ASP A 37 -1.67 -19.14 -12.26
CA ASP A 37 -2.33 -18.70 -11.02
C ASP A 37 -1.27 -18.11 -10.07
N SER A 38 -1.18 -16.78 -10.08
CA SER A 38 -0.13 -16.00 -9.40
C SER A 38 -0.64 -15.41 -8.09
N ASP A 39 -1.85 -15.78 -7.67
CA ASP A 39 -2.50 -15.27 -6.45
C ASP A 39 -2.03 -15.95 -5.16
N ALA A 40 -1.09 -16.90 -5.23
CA ALA A 40 -0.39 -17.34 -4.04
C ALA A 40 0.61 -16.25 -3.62
N ILE A 41 0.25 -15.43 -2.64
CA ILE A 41 1.20 -14.55 -1.94
C ILE A 41 2.30 -15.45 -1.35
N VAL A 42 3.44 -15.52 -2.04
CA VAL A 42 4.63 -16.20 -1.53
C VAL A 42 5.23 -15.31 -0.45
N VAL A 43 4.88 -15.56 0.81
CA VAL A 43 5.56 -14.92 1.94
C VAL A 43 6.87 -15.68 2.18
N PRO A 44 8.05 -15.09 1.89
CA PRO A 44 9.31 -15.77 2.12
C PRO A 44 9.49 -16.04 3.62
N ALA A 45 9.95 -17.25 3.97
CA ALA A 45 10.17 -17.68 5.35
C ALA A 45 11.25 -16.85 6.07
N THR A 46 12.11 -16.18 5.31
CA THR A 46 13.18 -15.30 5.81
C THR A 46 13.22 -14.04 4.97
N ALA A 47 13.25 -12.89 5.64
CA ALA A 47 13.48 -11.61 5.01
C ALA A 47 14.85 -11.60 4.28
N PRO A 48 14.96 -10.99 3.09
CA PRO A 48 16.25 -10.83 2.42
C PRO A 48 17.25 -10.03 3.27
N ASP A 49 18.54 -10.29 3.15
CA ASP A 49 19.61 -9.62 3.93
C ASP A 49 19.58 -8.09 3.83
N TRP A 50 19.17 -7.52 2.69
CA TRP A 50 19.03 -6.07 2.52
C TRP A 50 17.87 -5.46 3.34
N LEU A 51 16.87 -6.26 3.73
CA LEU A 51 15.82 -5.84 4.65
C LEU A 51 16.33 -5.85 6.11
N ILE A 52 17.36 -6.67 6.39
CA ILE A 52 17.98 -6.83 7.70
C ILE A 52 19.04 -5.74 7.94
N GLU A 53 19.75 -5.31 6.89
CA GLU A 53 20.81 -4.29 6.96
C GLU A 53 20.28 -2.88 6.69
N ARG A 54 19.75 -2.22 7.72
CA ARG A 54 19.50 -0.76 7.77
C ARG A 54 18.96 -0.11 6.48
N ALA A 55 17.79 -0.55 6.01
CA ALA A 55 17.15 0.04 4.83
C ALA A 55 16.94 1.57 4.89
N GLY A 56 16.89 2.15 6.09
CA GLY A 56 16.82 3.60 6.31
C GLY A 56 18.15 4.28 6.70
N ASP A 57 19.29 3.59 6.63
CA ASP A 57 20.61 4.04 7.11
C ASP A 57 20.51 4.64 8.53
N ALA A 58 20.92 5.90 8.74
CA ALA A 58 20.89 6.60 10.04
C ALA A 58 19.47 6.81 10.61
N THR A 59 18.42 6.57 9.82
CA THR A 59 17.03 6.59 10.28
C THR A 59 16.54 5.22 10.76
N THR A 60 17.27 4.14 10.45
CA THR A 60 16.90 2.78 10.86
C THR A 60 16.88 2.67 12.38
N THR A 61 15.79 2.12 12.92
CA THR A 61 15.73 1.65 14.30
C THR A 61 15.39 0.17 14.33
N PHE A 62 16.22 -0.62 15.01
CA PHE A 62 15.91 -2.01 15.30
C PHE A 62 15.06 -2.06 16.58
N GLU A 63 13.75 -2.19 16.39
CA GLU A 63 12.78 -2.33 17.48
C GLU A 63 11.86 -3.51 17.15
N VAL A 64 11.89 -4.54 18.01
CA VAL A 64 11.10 -5.77 17.85
C VAL A 64 10.13 -5.85 19.01
N SER A 65 9.06 -5.05 18.91
CA SER A 65 7.96 -5.03 19.86
C SER A 65 6.69 -4.54 19.16
N GLU A 66 5.61 -4.42 19.92
CA GLU A 66 4.39 -3.78 19.43
C GLU A 66 4.62 -2.31 19.03
N ARG A 67 5.67 -1.66 19.55
CA ARG A 67 5.96 -0.23 19.34
C ARG A 67 6.92 0.08 18.18
N SER A 68 7.20 -0.87 17.28
CA SER A 68 8.16 -0.67 16.19
C SER A 68 7.86 0.54 15.28
N TYR A 69 6.61 0.99 15.22
CA TYR A 69 6.19 2.14 14.42
C TYR A 69 6.03 3.44 15.22
N ASN A 70 6.36 3.42 16.52
CA ASN A 70 6.12 4.55 17.45
C ASN A 70 7.42 5.32 17.74
N LEU A 71 8.41 5.25 16.85
CA LEU A 71 9.75 5.78 17.10
C LEU A 71 10.12 6.88 16.10
N SER A 72 10.53 8.03 16.63
CA SER A 72 11.15 9.08 15.82
C SER A 72 12.45 8.58 15.16
N ALA A 73 12.78 9.11 13.98
CA ALA A 73 14.06 8.83 13.33
C ALA A 73 15.26 9.16 14.26
N ARG A 74 16.28 8.30 14.29
CA ARG A 74 17.40 8.43 15.25
C ARG A 74 18.34 9.58 14.93
N ASN A 75 18.42 9.99 13.67
CA ASN A 75 19.26 11.09 13.20
C ASN A 75 18.66 12.48 13.47
N VAL A 76 17.47 12.59 14.07
CA VAL A 76 16.88 13.89 14.41
C VAL A 76 17.23 14.34 15.84
N GLY A 77 17.43 15.66 16.00
CA GLY A 77 17.71 16.29 17.30
C GLY A 77 16.48 16.40 18.21
N LEU A 78 16.72 16.75 19.48
CA LEU A 78 15.67 16.81 20.52
C LEU A 78 14.40 17.58 20.11
N PRO A 79 14.47 18.77 19.47
CA PRO A 79 13.25 19.50 19.08
C PRO A 79 12.35 18.72 18.13
N ALA A 80 12.92 17.93 17.21
CA ALA A 80 12.13 17.13 16.29
C ALA A 80 11.55 15.87 16.94
N ARG A 81 12.24 15.31 17.94
CA ARG A 81 11.71 14.18 18.73
C ARG A 81 10.55 14.61 19.63
N ILE A 82 10.61 15.81 20.19
CA ILE A 82 9.49 16.41 20.92
C ILE A 82 8.30 16.56 19.98
N ARG A 83 8.48 17.19 18.81
CA ARG A 83 7.39 17.29 17.82
C ARG A 83 6.80 15.95 17.39
N PHE A 84 7.63 14.91 17.29
CA PHE A 84 7.14 13.55 17.01
C PHE A 84 6.24 13.04 18.14
N ALA A 85 6.67 13.21 19.40
CA ALA A 85 5.88 12.82 20.56
C ALA A 85 4.58 13.64 20.69
N ASP A 86 4.61 14.94 20.40
CA ASP A 86 3.40 15.78 20.38
C ASP A 86 2.40 15.30 19.32
N GLY A 87 2.90 14.80 18.18
CA GLY A 87 2.07 14.21 17.13
C GLY A 87 1.46 12.86 17.54
N ASP A 88 2.21 12.04 18.27
CA ASP A 88 1.75 10.77 18.85
C ASP A 88 0.60 11.00 19.85
N GLU A 89 0.66 12.06 20.66
CA GLU A 89 -0.42 12.43 21.58
C GLU A 89 -1.73 12.73 20.83
N VAL A 90 -1.66 13.45 19.71
CA VAL A 90 -2.83 13.71 18.86
C VAL A 90 -3.32 12.43 18.18
N PHE A 91 -2.42 11.54 17.79
CA PHE A 91 -2.76 10.28 17.14
C PHE A 91 -3.48 9.31 18.08
N GLU A 92 -3.07 9.27 19.35
CA GLU A 92 -3.64 8.42 20.40
C GLU A 92 -4.91 9.02 21.04
N ALA A 93 -5.30 10.23 20.65
CA ALA A 93 -6.46 10.90 21.20
C ALA A 93 -7.78 10.23 20.79
N PHE A 94 -8.74 10.24 21.73
CA PHE A 94 -10.13 9.94 21.46
C PHE A 94 -10.91 11.23 21.20
N PHE A 95 -11.75 11.19 20.17
CA PHE A 95 -12.68 12.25 19.82
C PHE A 95 -14.06 11.96 20.41
N ASP A 96 -14.77 13.02 20.78
CA ASP A 96 -16.15 12.99 21.23
C ASP A 96 -16.97 14.06 20.51
N THR A 97 -18.25 14.17 20.89
CA THR A 97 -19.17 15.14 20.27
C THR A 97 -18.76 16.60 20.48
N GLU A 98 -18.09 16.92 21.60
CA GLU A 98 -17.61 18.29 21.87
C GLU A 98 -16.44 18.65 20.93
N MET A 99 -15.67 17.63 20.51
CA MET A 99 -14.60 17.75 19.54
C MET A 99 -15.06 17.64 18.07
N GLY A 100 -16.38 17.51 17.82
CA GLY A 100 -16.95 17.45 16.48
C GLY A 100 -17.16 16.05 15.92
N LEU A 101 -17.09 15.00 16.75
CA LEU A 101 -17.51 13.66 16.34
C LEU A 101 -19.01 13.68 15.99
N GLY A 102 -19.33 13.22 14.77
CA GLY A 102 -20.71 13.09 14.32
C GLY A 102 -21.49 12.01 15.08
N PRO A 103 -22.82 11.97 14.96
CA PRO A 103 -23.65 11.03 15.70
C PRO A 103 -23.46 9.57 15.28
N ASN A 104 -23.11 9.33 14.00
CA ASN A 104 -22.74 8.03 13.46
C ASN A 104 -21.28 8.07 13.02
N PHE A 105 -20.52 7.03 13.34
CA PHE A 105 -19.10 6.91 13.01
C PHE A 105 -18.67 5.45 12.89
N ASN A 106 -17.45 5.20 12.42
CA ASN A 106 -16.83 3.86 12.44
C ASN A 106 -15.78 3.72 13.54
N ALA A 107 -15.09 4.81 13.87
CA ALA A 107 -14.12 4.88 14.96
C ALA A 107 -14.06 6.31 15.51
N ASN A 108 -13.75 6.45 16.79
CA ASN A 108 -13.57 7.73 17.47
C ASN A 108 -12.12 7.99 17.88
N SER A 109 -11.16 7.21 17.39
CA SER A 109 -9.73 7.49 17.54
C SER A 109 -9.00 6.94 16.31
N CYS A 110 -7.80 7.47 16.05
CA CYS A 110 -6.96 6.92 14.99
C CYS A 110 -6.54 5.49 15.32
N THR A 111 -6.26 5.20 16.59
CA THR A 111 -5.74 3.91 17.06
C THR A 111 -6.78 2.81 17.18
N SER A 112 -8.08 3.15 17.18
CA SER A 112 -9.16 2.18 17.04
C SER A 112 -9.02 1.39 15.72
N CYS A 113 -8.61 2.04 14.63
CA CYS A 113 -8.26 1.38 13.39
C CYS A 113 -6.76 1.08 13.32
N HIS A 114 -5.89 2.05 13.56
CA HIS A 114 -4.44 1.92 13.43
C HIS A 114 -3.75 1.50 14.73
N VAL A 115 -4.17 0.35 15.29
CA VAL A 115 -3.63 -0.20 16.55
C VAL A 115 -2.10 -0.21 16.50
N ASN A 116 -1.43 0.40 17.49
CA ASN A 116 0.03 0.52 17.54
C ASN A 116 0.65 1.00 16.21
N ASN A 117 0.07 2.06 15.64
CA ASN A 117 0.51 2.70 14.41
C ASN A 117 0.50 1.77 13.16
N GLY A 118 -0.51 0.89 13.06
CA GLY A 118 -0.79 0.12 11.83
C GLY A 118 -0.77 -1.41 11.96
N ARG A 119 -0.87 -1.95 13.17
CA ARG A 119 -0.86 -3.40 13.47
C ARG A 119 -2.24 -4.01 13.66
N GLN A 120 -3.26 -3.37 13.10
CA GLN A 120 -4.64 -3.86 13.14
C GLN A 120 -4.70 -5.29 12.61
N GLN A 121 -5.30 -6.18 13.40
CA GLN A 121 -5.58 -7.53 12.94
C GLN A 121 -6.84 -7.47 12.08
N PHE A 122 -6.84 -8.11 10.91
CA PHE A 122 -8.06 -8.29 10.15
C PHE A 122 -8.99 -9.22 10.94
N PRO A 123 -10.30 -8.91 11.07
CA PRO A 123 -11.18 -9.75 11.84
C PRO A 123 -11.26 -11.15 11.24
N VAL A 124 -11.23 -12.10 12.16
CA VAL A 124 -11.13 -13.56 12.05
C VAL A 124 -12.19 -14.15 11.11
N GLU A 125 -11.91 -15.35 10.59
CA GLU A 125 -12.68 -16.07 9.56
C GLU A 125 -14.18 -16.34 9.85
N THR A 126 -14.68 -16.02 11.06
CA THR A 126 -16.13 -16.06 11.39
C THR A 126 -16.47 -15.08 12.53
N GLY A 127 -17.60 -14.37 12.42
CA GLY A 127 -18.18 -13.55 13.49
C GLY A 127 -18.41 -12.08 13.13
N THR A 128 -18.75 -11.27 14.14
CA THR A 128 -18.94 -9.83 13.95
C THR A 128 -17.63 -9.17 13.52
N VAL A 129 -17.68 -8.40 12.43
CA VAL A 129 -16.55 -7.59 11.96
C VAL A 129 -16.27 -6.52 13.02
N GLY A 130 -15.09 -6.62 13.64
CA GLY A 130 -14.62 -5.63 14.60
C GLY A 130 -14.24 -4.30 13.95
N ILE A 131 -13.65 -3.40 14.74
CA ILE A 131 -13.17 -2.11 14.23
C ILE A 131 -11.98 -2.32 13.27
N GLY A 132 -11.96 -1.59 12.16
CA GLY A 132 -10.86 -1.61 11.19
C GLY A 132 -11.36 -1.66 9.74
N PRO A 133 -12.07 -2.73 9.32
CA PRO A 133 -12.66 -2.80 7.99
C PRO A 133 -13.80 -1.79 7.82
N VAL A 134 -13.85 -1.16 6.67
CA VAL A 134 -14.94 -0.25 6.29
C VAL A 134 -15.73 -0.90 5.17
N VAL A 135 -17.03 -1.05 5.37
CA VAL A 135 -17.92 -1.59 4.34
C VAL A 135 -18.40 -0.45 3.44
N HIS A 136 -18.00 -0.51 2.18
CA HIS A 136 -18.47 0.39 1.16
C HIS A 136 -19.82 -0.11 0.61
N VAL A 137 -20.75 0.82 0.40
CA VAL A 137 -22.07 0.55 -0.17
C VAL A 137 -22.32 1.50 -1.32
N SER A 138 -23.09 1.04 -2.31
CA SER A 138 -23.40 1.82 -3.51
C SER A 138 -24.87 1.68 -3.86
N ALA A 139 -25.48 2.75 -4.34
CA ALA A 139 -26.68 2.62 -5.16
C ALA A 139 -26.37 1.83 -6.45
N PRO A 140 -27.36 1.17 -7.08
CA PRO A 140 -27.15 0.42 -8.32
C PRO A 140 -26.60 1.31 -9.45
N GLY A 141 -25.76 0.73 -10.31
CA GLY A 141 -25.27 1.36 -11.54
C GLY A 141 -23.80 1.74 -11.54
N ALA A 142 -23.12 1.73 -10.39
CA ALA A 142 -21.67 1.88 -10.33
C ALA A 142 -20.98 0.63 -10.93
N SER A 143 -19.96 0.85 -11.76
CA SER A 143 -19.09 -0.24 -12.24
C SER A 143 -18.04 -0.62 -11.18
N VAL A 144 -17.31 -1.72 -11.41
CA VAL A 144 -16.30 -2.24 -10.45
C VAL A 144 -15.13 -1.28 -10.22
N ASP A 145 -14.79 -0.47 -11.22
CA ASP A 145 -13.67 0.47 -11.18
C ASP A 145 -14.11 1.91 -10.86
N GLU A 146 -15.38 2.10 -10.52
CA GLU A 146 -15.97 3.41 -10.24
C GLU A 146 -16.17 3.61 -8.73
N ALA A 147 -16.16 4.89 -8.31
CA ALA A 147 -16.53 5.22 -6.94
C ALA A 147 -17.98 4.80 -6.65
N PRO A 148 -18.29 4.33 -5.43
CA PRO A 148 -19.66 4.00 -5.05
C PRO A 148 -20.58 5.20 -5.23
N PHE A 149 -21.77 4.95 -5.76
CA PHE A 149 -22.83 5.94 -5.85
C PHE A 149 -23.50 6.11 -4.51
N ASP A 150 -23.86 7.35 -4.20
CA ASP A 150 -24.53 7.71 -2.96
C ASP A 150 -25.81 6.88 -2.77
N LEU A 151 -25.85 6.10 -1.69
CA LEU A 151 -27.02 5.35 -1.27
C LEU A 151 -27.87 6.24 -0.34
N PRO A 152 -29.14 6.54 -0.68
CA PRO A 152 -29.96 7.43 0.12
C PRO A 152 -30.02 7.01 1.60
N GLY A 153 -29.59 7.91 2.49
CA GLY A 153 -29.57 7.70 3.94
C GLY A 153 -28.31 7.06 4.51
N PHE A 154 -27.44 6.46 3.69
CA PHE A 154 -26.23 5.74 4.12
C PHE A 154 -24.93 6.32 3.53
N GLY A 155 -25.04 7.16 2.52
CA GLY A 155 -23.87 7.64 1.82
C GLY A 155 -23.21 6.54 1.00
N THR A 156 -21.89 6.44 1.07
CA THR A 156 -21.09 5.42 0.37
C THR A 156 -20.42 4.40 1.30
N ARG A 157 -20.62 4.53 2.62
CA ARG A 157 -19.95 3.71 3.64
C ARG A 157 -20.84 3.55 4.87
N LEU A 158 -21.03 2.32 5.31
CA LEU A 158 -21.80 2.04 6.53
C LEU A 158 -21.06 2.56 7.77
N GLN A 159 -21.80 3.22 8.66
CA GLN A 159 -21.34 3.64 9.99
C GLN A 159 -21.81 2.63 11.05
N THR A 160 -20.86 1.95 11.67
CA THR A 160 -21.12 0.79 12.55
C THR A 160 -21.16 1.13 14.04
N ALA A 161 -20.93 2.39 14.40
CA ALA A 161 -21.01 2.92 15.76
C ALA A 161 -21.79 4.23 15.81
N THR A 162 -22.29 4.57 16.99
CA THR A 162 -23.05 5.79 17.24
C THR A 162 -22.68 6.40 18.58
N VAL A 163 -22.99 7.70 18.73
CA VAL A 163 -23.01 8.35 20.04
C VAL A 163 -24.26 7.88 20.80
N ASP A 164 -24.11 7.75 22.13
CA ASP A 164 -25.21 7.44 23.07
C ASP A 164 -25.94 6.10 22.89
N GLY A 165 -25.35 5.13 22.18
CA GLY A 165 -25.89 3.77 22.07
C GLY A 165 -27.16 3.67 21.22
N SER A 166 -27.43 4.68 20.39
CA SER A 166 -28.45 4.62 19.34
C SER A 166 -28.10 3.53 18.30
N GLN A 167 -29.07 3.13 17.46
CA GLN A 167 -28.83 2.03 16.51
C GLN A 167 -27.85 2.46 15.42
N PRO A 168 -26.73 1.73 15.21
CA PRO A 168 -25.85 1.97 14.07
C PRO A 168 -26.55 1.63 12.76
N GLU A 169 -26.01 2.12 11.65
CA GLU A 169 -26.59 1.90 10.32
C GLU A 169 -26.67 0.41 9.96
N ALA A 170 -25.70 -0.38 10.44
CA ALA A 170 -25.67 -1.82 10.28
C ALA A 170 -24.80 -2.49 11.35
N ARG A 171 -25.04 -3.80 11.54
CA ARG A 171 -24.07 -4.74 12.13
C ARG A 171 -23.56 -5.63 11.01
N VAL A 172 -22.24 -5.78 10.92
CA VAL A 172 -21.58 -6.54 9.86
C VAL A 172 -21.04 -7.84 10.45
N GLU A 173 -21.37 -8.97 9.83
CA GLU A 173 -20.95 -10.31 10.24
C GLU A 173 -20.37 -11.04 9.01
N VAL A 174 -19.32 -11.83 9.21
CA VAL A 174 -18.64 -12.66 8.20
C VAL A 174 -18.76 -14.13 8.59
#